data_AF-A0A2I1R4Q8-F1
#
_entry.id   AF-A0A2I1R4Q8-F1
#
_cell.length_a   1.000
_cell.length_b   1.000
_cell.length_c   1.000
_cell.angle_alpha   90.00
_cell.angle_beta   90.00
_cell.angle_gamma   90.00
#
_symmetry.space_group_name_H-M   'P 1'
#
loop_
_entity.id
_entity.type
_entity.pdbx_description
1 polymer ?
#
loop_
_entity_poly.entity_id
_entity_poly.type
_entity_poly.pdbx_seq_one_letter_code
_entity_poly.pdbx_strand_id
1 'polypeptide(L)'
;MEYIAHTATAAAEGSVAHILWAAADLAATNPEAADPIHDAGLHIIAAGQATARRGTAAIELATMVAADRHPRLADTIATTDDWAAWQQVLTEPWPILADAAGIAARIAGLEGHITPGRWTL
;
A
#
# COMPACT_ATOMS: atom_id res chain seq x y z
N MET A 1 -5.57 -11.34 -19.29
CA MET A 1 -5.04 -10.36 -18.32
C MET A 1 -4.56 -11.13 -17.10
N GLU A 2 -3.27 -11.04 -16.80
CA GLU A 2 -2.62 -11.67 -15.64
C GLU A 2 -1.98 -10.57 -14.80
N TYR A 3 -1.98 -10.72 -13.48
CA TYR A 3 -1.30 -9.80 -12.58
C TYR A 3 0.09 -10.32 -12.22
N ILE A 4 1.12 -9.51 -12.43
CA ILE A 4 2.48 -9.78 -11.97
C ILE A 4 2.71 -8.95 -10.71
N ALA A 5 2.92 -9.65 -9.58
CA ALA A 5 3.23 -9.04 -8.30
C ALA A 5 4.54 -8.24 -8.32
N HIS A 6 4.65 -7.26 -7.43
CA HIS A 6 5.86 -6.48 -7.25
C HIS A 6 7.03 -7.37 -6.80
N THR A 7 8.24 -6.87 -7.00
CA THR A 7 9.44 -7.46 -6.39
C THR A 7 10.25 -6.40 -5.68
N ALA A 8 10.90 -6.78 -4.58
CA ALA A 8 11.80 -5.92 -3.83
C ALA A 8 13.16 -6.60 -3.69
N THR A 9 14.23 -5.80 -3.75
CA THR A 9 15.56 -6.26 -3.34
C THR A 9 15.68 -6.23 -1.81
N ALA A 10 16.68 -6.92 -1.26
CA ALA A 10 16.93 -6.94 0.19
C ALA A 10 17.05 -5.54 0.84
N ALA A 11 17.48 -4.52 0.08
CA ALA A 11 17.57 -3.14 0.57
C ALA A 11 16.20 -2.47 0.80
N ALA A 12 15.16 -2.92 0.07
CA ALA A 12 13.80 -2.39 0.18
C ALA A 12 12.87 -3.28 1.00
N GLU A 13 13.26 -4.53 1.28
CA GLU A 13 12.46 -5.46 2.10
C GLU A 13 12.10 -4.84 3.45
N GLY A 14 10.80 -4.92 3.78
CA GLY A 14 10.24 -4.40 5.00
C GLY A 14 10.23 -2.88 5.14
N SER A 15 10.57 -2.13 4.09
CA SER A 15 10.33 -0.69 4.00
C SER A 15 8.83 -0.37 3.90
N VAL A 16 8.45 0.89 4.11
CA VAL A 16 7.08 1.36 3.90
C VAL A 16 6.63 1.14 2.45
N ALA A 17 7.54 1.36 1.49
CA ALA A 17 7.28 1.13 0.08
C ALA A 17 7.01 -0.35 -0.24
N HIS A 18 7.74 -1.27 0.40
CA HIS A 18 7.48 -2.71 0.27
C HIS A 18 6.12 -3.12 0.83
N ILE A 19 5.74 -2.60 2.01
CA ILE A 19 4.42 -2.87 2.60
C ILE A 19 3.30 -2.37 1.68
N LEU A 20 3.43 -1.15 1.15
CA LEU A 20 2.41 -0.54 0.29
C LEU A 20 2.29 -1.26 -1.06
N TRP A 21 3.40 -1.70 -1.66
CA TRP A 21 3.35 -2.51 -2.87
C TRP A 21 2.74 -3.90 -2.63
N ALA A 22 3.09 -4.56 -1.53
CA ALA A 22 2.45 -5.82 -1.15
C ALA A 22 0.94 -5.65 -0.93
N ALA A 23 0.52 -4.55 -0.32
CA ALA A 23 -0.89 -4.21 -0.16
C ALA A 23 -1.57 -3.92 -1.51
N ALA A 24 -0.89 -3.22 -2.43
CA ALA A 24 -1.41 -2.97 -3.77
C ALA A 24 -1.60 -4.27 -4.56
N ASP A 25 -0.66 -5.21 -4.48
CA ASP A 25 -0.76 -6.52 -5.12
C ASP A 25 -1.93 -7.33 -4.56
N LEU A 26 -2.10 -7.32 -3.23
CA LEU A 26 -3.24 -7.98 -2.58
C LEU A 26 -4.56 -7.35 -3.03
N ALA A 27 -4.68 -6.03 -3.02
CA ALA A 27 -5.89 -5.34 -3.46
C ALA A 27 -6.19 -5.53 -4.96
N ALA A 28 -5.16 -5.71 -5.80
CA ALA A 28 -5.32 -5.98 -7.23
C ALA A 28 -5.81 -7.40 -7.50
N THR A 29 -5.36 -8.38 -6.70
CA THR A 29 -5.67 -9.81 -6.90
C THR A 29 -6.82 -10.32 -6.04
N ASN A 30 -7.14 -9.62 -4.96
CA ASN A 30 -8.21 -9.88 -4.02
C ASN A 30 -8.93 -8.55 -3.68
N PRO A 31 -9.87 -8.11 -4.53
CA PRO A 31 -10.61 -6.87 -4.30
C PRO A 31 -11.47 -6.88 -3.03
N GLU A 32 -11.83 -8.06 -2.53
CA GLU A 32 -12.61 -8.24 -1.30
C GLU A 32 -11.80 -8.14 0.00
N ALA A 33 -10.47 -7.95 -0.10
CA ALA A 33 -9.61 -7.72 1.06
C ALA A 33 -10.09 -6.50 1.85
N ALA A 34 -10.36 -6.69 3.15
CA ALA A 34 -10.92 -5.64 4.01
C ALA A 34 -9.86 -4.61 4.45
N ASP A 35 -8.62 -5.05 4.67
CA ASP A 35 -7.48 -4.18 4.96
C ASP A 35 -6.17 -4.78 4.41
N PRO A 36 -5.86 -4.54 3.12
CA PRO A 36 -4.67 -5.11 2.49
C PRO A 36 -3.36 -4.56 3.09
N ILE A 37 -3.36 -3.37 3.72
CA ILE A 37 -2.16 -2.82 4.36
C ILE A 37 -1.87 -3.59 5.66
N HIS A 38 -2.90 -3.84 6.47
CA HIS A 38 -2.78 -4.64 7.68
C HIS A 38 -2.29 -6.06 7.36
N ASP A 39 -2.92 -6.71 6.39
CA ASP A 39 -2.58 -8.09 6.00
C ASP A 39 -1.14 -8.18 5.47
N ALA A 40 -0.73 -7.28 4.57
CA ALA A 40 0.64 -7.21 4.10
C ALA A 40 1.64 -6.94 5.23
N GLY A 41 1.32 -5.97 6.10
CA GLY A 41 2.14 -5.60 7.25
C GLY A 41 2.37 -6.76 8.20
N LEU A 42 1.32 -7.52 8.55
CA LEU A 42 1.43 -8.68 9.42
C LEU A 42 2.38 -9.74 8.88
N HIS A 43 2.27 -10.09 7.59
CA HIS A 43 3.14 -11.10 6.97
C HIS A 43 4.61 -10.66 6.99
N ILE A 44 4.89 -9.39 6.65
CA ILE A 44 6.25 -8.85 6.59
C ILE A 44 6.85 -8.70 8.01
N ILE A 45 6.04 -8.36 9.01
CA ILE A 45 6.47 -8.31 10.42
C ILE A 45 6.76 -9.72 10.92
N ALA A 46 5.91 -10.70 10.62
CA ALA A 46 6.13 -12.09 11.00
C ALA A 46 7.41 -12.68 10.37
N ALA A 47 7.80 -12.21 9.19
CA ALA A 47 9.07 -12.51 8.55
C ALA A 47 10.29 -11.78 9.16
N GLY A 48 10.08 -10.89 10.15
CA GLY A 48 11.13 -10.12 10.81
C GLY A 48 11.69 -8.97 9.97
N GLN A 49 11.02 -8.59 8.88
CA GLN A 49 11.50 -7.58 7.92
C GLN A 49 11.01 -6.17 8.28
N ALA A 50 9.90 -6.04 8.99
CA ALA A 50 9.31 -4.76 9.37
C ALA A 50 8.92 -4.67 10.86
N THR A 51 8.54 -3.46 11.28
CA THR A 51 7.98 -3.19 12.60
C THR A 51 6.56 -2.65 12.46
N ALA A 52 5.76 -2.76 13.53
CA ALA A 52 4.40 -2.18 13.57
C ALA A 52 4.40 -0.69 13.20
N ARG A 53 5.45 0.06 13.58
CA ARG A 53 5.61 1.48 13.23
C ARG A 53 5.68 1.73 11.72
N ARG A 54 6.27 0.81 10.95
CA ARG A 54 6.27 0.92 9.47
C ARG A 54 4.91 0.60 8.87
N GLY A 55 4.13 -0.28 9.50
CA GLY A 55 2.72 -0.49 9.15
C GLY A 55 1.87 0.77 9.36
N THR A 56 2.00 1.43 10.51
CA THR A 56 1.32 2.72 10.76
C THR A 56 1.70 3.79 9.74
N ALA A 57 3.00 3.92 9.43
CA ALA A 57 3.46 4.88 8.41
C ALA A 57 2.92 4.55 7.00
N ALA A 58 2.70 3.27 6.67
CA ALA A 58 2.05 2.88 5.42
C ALA A 58 0.58 3.32 5.39
N ILE A 59 -0.16 3.11 6.48
CA ILE A 59 -1.55 3.57 6.61
C ILE A 59 -1.62 5.08 6.43
N GLU A 60 -0.85 5.85 7.21
CA GLU A 60 -0.83 7.32 7.14
C GLU A 60 -0.54 7.85 5.72
N LEU A 61 0.41 7.25 5.01
CA LEU A 61 0.74 7.68 3.66
C LEU A 61 -0.35 7.31 2.66
N ALA A 62 -0.91 6.10 2.76
CA ALA A 62 -1.99 5.66 1.87
C ALA A 62 -3.24 6.53 2.04
N THR A 63 -3.63 6.85 3.28
CA THR A 63 -4.79 7.70 3.56
C THR A 63 -4.55 9.15 3.12
N MET A 64 -3.33 9.67 3.23
CA MET A 64 -2.97 10.98 2.69
C MET A 64 -3.12 11.03 1.16
N VAL A 65 -2.64 10.01 0.45
CA VAL A 65 -2.80 9.92 -1.02
C VAL A 65 -4.27 9.72 -1.42
N ALA A 66 -5.02 8.92 -0.67
CA ALA A 66 -6.46 8.75 -0.90
C ALA A 66 -7.22 10.06 -0.72
N ALA A 67 -6.91 10.81 0.34
CA ALA A 67 -7.53 12.11 0.63
C ALA A 67 -7.22 13.14 -0.44
N ASP A 68 -5.98 13.19 -0.94
CA ASP A 68 -5.58 14.10 -2.03
C ASP A 68 -6.34 13.79 -3.34
N ARG A 69 -6.54 12.51 -3.65
CA ARG A 69 -7.28 12.07 -4.85
C ARG A 69 -8.79 12.21 -4.73
N HIS A 70 -9.31 12.04 -3.52
CA HIS A 70 -10.74 12.01 -3.24
C HIS A 70 -11.12 12.98 -2.12
N PRO A 71 -10.92 14.30 -2.30
CA PRO A 71 -11.10 15.29 -1.23
C PRO A 71 -12.53 15.32 -0.67
N ARG A 72 -13.55 15.09 -1.51
CA ARG A 72 -14.94 15.01 -1.06
C ARG A 72 -15.24 13.76 -0.23
N LEU A 73 -14.56 12.65 -0.48
CA LEU A 73 -14.72 11.45 0.34
C LEU A 73 -13.98 11.64 1.66
N ALA A 74 -12.81 12.28 1.65
CA ALA A 74 -12.07 12.61 2.88
C ALA A 74 -12.93 13.39 3.88
N ASP A 75 -13.74 14.35 3.42
CA ASP A 75 -14.67 15.12 4.28
C ASP A 75 -15.69 14.23 5.02
N THR A 76 -15.93 13.01 4.54
CA THR A 76 -16.92 12.06 5.10
C THR A 76 -16.28 10.96 5.96
N ILE A 77 -14.98 10.74 5.83
CA ILE A 77 -14.25 9.71 6.57
C ILE A 77 -13.67 10.36 7.84
N ALA A 78 -14.27 10.02 8.99
CA ALA A 78 -13.99 10.69 10.27
C ALA A 78 -12.56 10.46 10.82
N THR A 79 -11.84 9.46 10.32
CA THR A 79 -10.51 9.08 10.80
C THR A 79 -9.55 8.87 9.64
N THR A 80 -8.51 9.71 9.56
CA THR A 80 -7.43 9.59 8.57
C THR A 80 -6.45 8.46 8.86
N ASP A 81 -6.60 7.77 9.99
CA ASP A 81 -5.60 6.83 10.52
C ASP A 81 -6.05 5.36 10.35
N ASP A 82 -7.08 5.11 9.55
CA ASP A 82 -7.64 3.78 9.30
C ASP A 82 -7.86 3.57 7.79
N TRP A 83 -7.09 2.66 7.19
CA TRP A 83 -7.23 2.32 5.78
C TRP A 83 -8.53 1.56 5.48
N ALA A 84 -9.07 0.79 6.43
CA ALA A 84 -10.25 -0.04 6.20
C ALA A 84 -11.48 0.80 5.80
N ALA A 85 -11.62 2.00 6.35
CA ALA A 85 -12.69 2.92 5.97
C ALA A 85 -12.59 3.38 4.51
N TRP A 86 -11.37 3.62 4.01
CA TRP A 86 -11.12 3.94 2.62
C TRP A 86 -11.35 2.73 1.70
N GLN A 87 -10.86 1.54 2.10
CA GLN A 87 -11.03 0.29 1.35
C GLN A 87 -12.50 -0.02 1.05
N GLN A 88 -13.42 0.26 1.99
CA GLN A 88 -14.85 -0.02 1.82
C GLN A 88 -15.56 0.86 0.78
N VAL A 89 -15.03 2.07 0.52
CA VAL A 89 -15.70 3.06 -0.34
C VAL A 89 -15.01 3.23 -1.69
N LEU A 90 -13.75 2.79 -1.81
CA LEU A 90 -12.98 2.83 -3.05
C LEU A 90 -13.36 1.65 -3.95
N THR A 91 -13.66 1.93 -5.22
CA THR A 91 -13.95 0.89 -6.22
C THR A 91 -12.69 0.10 -6.60
N GLU A 92 -11.56 0.81 -6.73
CA GLU A 92 -10.26 0.21 -7.03
C GLU A 92 -9.21 0.85 -6.10
N PRO A 93 -8.89 0.20 -4.96
CA PRO A 93 -7.95 0.77 -3.98
C PRO A 93 -6.48 0.59 -4.39
N TRP A 94 -6.17 -0.42 -5.20
CA TRP A 94 -4.80 -0.78 -5.58
C TRP A 94 -4.00 0.36 -6.25
N PRO A 95 -4.56 1.26 -7.10
CA PRO A 95 -3.78 2.35 -7.68
C PRO A 95 -3.33 3.36 -6.62
N ILE A 96 -4.17 3.67 -5.63
CA ILE A 96 -3.81 4.58 -4.53
C ILE A 96 -2.65 3.99 -3.72
N LEU A 97 -2.71 2.70 -3.41
CA LEU A 97 -1.65 1.97 -2.70
C LEU A 97 -0.35 1.96 -3.51
N ALA A 98 -0.42 1.70 -4.81
CA ALA A 98 0.72 1.72 -5.71
C ALA A 98 1.39 3.11 -5.78
N ASP A 99 0.60 4.19 -5.84
CA ASP A 99 1.11 5.55 -5.84
C ASP A 99 1.74 5.95 -4.51
N ALA A 100 1.10 5.58 -3.39
CA ALA A 100 1.68 5.74 -2.06
C ALA A 100 3.01 4.98 -1.94
N ALA A 101 3.09 3.76 -2.50
CA ALA A 101 4.33 2.98 -2.53
C ALA A 101 5.44 3.68 -3.33
N GLY A 102 5.10 4.26 -4.48
CA GLY A 102 6.03 5.06 -5.28
C GLY A 102 6.54 6.29 -4.54
N ILE A 103 5.67 7.01 -3.82
CA ILE A 103 6.05 8.15 -2.98
C ILE A 103 6.99 7.69 -1.85
N ALA A 104 6.64 6.61 -1.15
CA ALA A 104 7.47 6.05 -0.08
C ALA A 104 8.87 5.64 -0.59
N ALA A 105 8.92 5.01 -1.77
CA ALA A 105 10.18 4.61 -2.39
C ALA A 105 11.04 5.84 -2.70
N ARG A 106 10.46 6.90 -3.24
CA ARG A 106 11.17 8.16 -3.52
C ARG A 106 11.71 8.82 -2.27
N ILE A 107 10.89 8.95 -1.23
CA ILE A 107 11.28 9.55 0.05
C ILE A 107 12.47 8.80 0.67
N ALA A 108 12.46 7.47 0.57
CA ALA A 108 13.50 6.62 1.13
C ALA A 108 14.72 6.42 0.19
N GLY A 109 14.70 6.93 -1.04
CA GLY A 109 15.75 6.69 -2.04
C GLY A 109 15.81 5.24 -2.54
N LEU A 110 14.66 4.54 -2.57
CA LEU A 110 14.52 3.12 -2.89
C LEU A 110 13.89 2.84 -4.28
N GLU A 111 13.73 3.85 -5.14
CA GLU A 111 13.07 3.68 -6.45
C GLU A 111 13.76 2.63 -7.34
N GLY A 112 15.09 2.46 -7.23
CA GLY A 112 15.83 1.42 -7.95
C GLY A 112 15.81 0.02 -7.30
N HIS A 113 15.17 -0.12 -6.13
CA HIS A 113 15.16 -1.33 -5.33
C HIS A 113 13.82 -2.06 -5.32
N ILE A 114 12.83 -1.52 -6.04
CA ILE A 114 11.47 -2.07 -6.16
C ILE A 114 11.08 -2.09 -7.64
N THR A 115 10.59 -3.25 -8.09
CA THR A 115 9.91 -3.37 -9.38
C THR A 115 8.40 -3.34 -9.14
N PRO A 116 7.66 -2.35 -9.69
CA PRO A 116 6.21 -2.25 -9.56
C PRO A 116 5.44 -3.49 -10.02
N GLY A 117 4.38 -3.84 -9.29
CA GLY A 117 3.36 -4.79 -9.72
C GLY A 117 2.55 -4.23 -10.90
N ARG A 118 2.10 -5.09 -11.81
CA ARG A 118 1.40 -4.66 -13.05
C ARG A 118 0.52 -5.73 -13.67
N TRP A 119 -0.52 -5.28 -14.37
CA TRP A 119 -1.31 -6.11 -15.28
C TRP A 119 -0.61 -6.30 -16.63
N THR A 120 -0.69 -7.50 -17.19
CA THR A 120 -0.29 -7.80 -18.58
C THR A 120 -1.51 -7.95 -19.47
N LEU A 121 -1.40 -7.47 -20.71
CA LEU A 121 -2.44 -7.55 -21.74
C LEU A 121 -2.53 -8.97 -22.32
#